data_AF-A0A2Z3HF36-F1
#
_entry.id   AF-A0A2Z3HF36-F1
#
_cell.length_a   1.000
_cell.length_b   1.000
_cell.length_c   1.000
_cell.angle_alpha   90.00
_cell.angle_beta   90.00
_cell.angle_gamma   90.00
#
_symmetry.space_group_name_H-M   'P 1'
#
loop_
_entity.id
_entity.type
_entity.pdbx_description
1 polymer ?
#
loop_
_entity_poly.entity_id
_entity_poly.type
_entity_poly.pdbx_seq_one_letter_code
_entity_poly.pdbx_strand_id
1 'polypeptide(L)'
;MGRSANPLLPLWCDLDRLLLREFMCLPWESQNPAVHAVWERLTRPDNLVALENWGLGVESFNEFARESTLRALAECRARVAEQAEPGAAPDTAV
;
A
#
# COMPACT_ATOMS: atom_id res chain seq x y z
N MET A 1 -4.47 25.79 -11.28
CA MET A 1 -5.09 24.52 -10.87
C MET A 1 -4.04 23.43 -10.98
N GLY A 2 -3.33 23.14 -9.90
CA GLY A 2 -2.29 22.12 -9.91
C GLY A 2 -2.95 20.75 -10.09
N ARG A 3 -2.63 20.05 -11.19
CA ARG A 3 -2.88 18.60 -11.25
C ARG A 3 -2.11 18.00 -10.08
N SER A 4 -2.79 17.61 -9.01
CA SER A 4 -2.19 16.74 -8.01
C SER A 4 -1.83 15.45 -8.76
N ALA A 5 -0.58 15.36 -9.20
CA ALA A 5 -0.06 14.15 -9.81
C ALA A 5 -0.35 13.02 -8.83
N ASN A 6 -1.03 11.98 -9.28
CA ASN A 6 -1.41 10.88 -8.40
C ASN A 6 -0.14 10.29 -7.80
N PRO A 7 0.10 10.43 -6.48
CA PRO A 7 1.38 10.05 -5.87
C PRO A 7 1.64 8.55 -5.95
N LEU A 8 0.62 7.75 -6.23
CA LEU A 8 0.69 6.29 -6.31
C LEU A 8 1.14 5.79 -7.67
N LEU A 9 0.86 6.53 -8.75
CA LEU A 9 1.17 6.04 -10.10
C LEU A 9 2.67 5.72 -10.29
N PRO A 10 3.62 6.57 -9.86
CA PRO A 10 5.04 6.23 -9.92
C PRO A 10 5.40 5.01 -9.07
N LEU A 11 4.85 4.90 -7.85
CA LEU A 11 5.10 3.75 -6.96
C LEU A 11 4.57 2.45 -7.55
N TRP A 12 3.40 2.50 -8.19
CA TRP A 12 2.79 1.35 -8.84
C TRP A 12 3.57 0.91 -10.08
N CYS A 13 4.03 1.85 -10.90
CA CYS A 13 4.89 1.54 -12.05
C CYS A 13 6.25 0.96 -11.63
N ASP A 14 6.84 1.46 -10.54
CA ASP A 14 8.09 0.91 -10.01
C ASP A 14 7.88 -0.51 -9.45
N LEU A 15 6.76 -0.75 -8.76
CA LEU A 15 6.39 -2.08 -8.28
C LEU A 15 6.21 -3.07 -9.43
N ASP A 16 5.43 -2.72 -10.44
CA ASP A 16 5.18 -3.52 -11.64
C ASP A 16 6.50 -3.88 -12.36
N ARG A 17 7.38 -2.89 -12.56
CA ARG A 17 8.70 -3.11 -13.16
C ARG A 17 9.57 -4.10 -12.38
N LEU A 18 9.54 -4.04 -11.05
CA LEU A 18 10.33 -4.94 -10.20
C LEU A 18 9.77 -6.36 -10.25
N LEU A 19 8.45 -6.51 -10.17
CA LEU A 19 7.78 -7.82 -10.21
C LEU A 19 7.90 -8.52 -11.57
N LEU A 20 7.92 -7.76 -12.66
CA LEU A 20 8.21 -8.30 -14.00
C LEU A 20 9.62 -8.92 -14.10
N ARG A 21 10.58 -8.48 -13.27
CA ARG A 21 11.95 -9.03 -13.25
C ARG A 21 12.10 -10.28 -12.37
N GLU A 22 11.20 -10.49 -11.42
CA GLU A 22 11.28 -11.57 -10.42
C GLU A 22 10.33 -12.74 -10.67
N PHE A 23 9.74 -12.86 -11.86
CA PHE A 23 8.70 -13.84 -12.18
C PHE A 23 7.39 -13.65 -11.38
N MET A 24 6.80 -12.44 -11.44
CA MET A 24 5.41 -12.16 -11.03
C MET A 24 5.01 -12.77 -9.66
N CYS A 25 5.88 -12.66 -8.66
CA CYS A 25 5.49 -12.94 -7.28
C CYS A 25 4.59 -11.81 -6.75
N LEU A 26 3.82 -12.08 -5.69
CA LEU A 26 3.05 -11.03 -5.03
C LEU A 26 4.00 -10.09 -4.26
N PRO A 27 3.67 -8.78 -4.16
CA PRO A 27 4.53 -7.80 -3.50
C PRO A 27 4.98 -8.20 -2.08
N TRP A 28 4.08 -8.79 -1.30
CA TRP A 28 4.32 -9.21 0.08
C TRP A 28 5.04 -10.56 0.21
N GLU A 29 5.20 -11.30 -0.90
CA GLU A 29 5.89 -12.60 -0.94
C GLU A 29 7.28 -12.51 -1.59
N SER A 30 7.59 -11.39 -2.24
CA SER A 30 8.90 -11.15 -2.85
C SER A 30 10.01 -11.26 -1.81
N GLN A 31 11.18 -11.75 -2.21
CA GLN A 31 12.39 -11.71 -1.37
C GLN A 31 13.28 -10.50 -1.69
N ASN A 32 12.90 -9.72 -2.70
CA ASN A 32 13.68 -8.58 -3.14
C ASN A 32 13.41 -7.36 -2.27
N PRO A 33 14.45 -6.81 -1.61
CA PRO A 33 14.30 -5.66 -0.74
C PRO A 33 13.76 -4.42 -1.47
N ALA A 34 13.97 -4.31 -2.79
CA ALA A 34 13.42 -3.21 -3.57
C ALA A 34 11.90 -3.28 -3.70
N VAL A 35 11.32 -4.48 -3.86
CA VAL A 35 9.87 -4.69 -3.91
C VAL A 35 9.26 -4.31 -2.56
N HIS A 36 9.85 -4.79 -1.46
CA HIS A 36 9.46 -4.43 -0.09
C HIS A 36 9.48 -2.92 0.15
N ALA A 37 10.56 -2.25 -0.25
CA ALA A 37 10.70 -0.81 -0.07
C ALA A 37 9.61 -0.01 -0.82
N VAL A 38 9.26 -0.45 -2.04
CA VAL A 38 8.18 0.19 -2.81
C VAL A 38 6.81 -0.12 -2.18
N TRP A 39 6.58 -1.36 -1.78
CA TRP A 39 5.35 -1.79 -1.11
C TRP A 39 5.11 -1.05 0.20
N GLU A 40 6.15 -0.88 1.02
CA GLU A 40 6.08 -0.11 2.26
C GLU A 40 5.71 1.34 1.99
N ARG A 41 6.35 1.97 0.99
CA ARG A 41 6.05 3.37 0.61
C ARG A 41 4.62 3.53 0.11
N LEU A 42 4.13 2.57 -0.65
CA LEU A 42 2.78 2.54 -1.21
C LEU A 42 1.73 2.41 -0.12
N THR A 43 1.95 1.53 0.86
CA THR A 43 1.03 1.25 1.98
C THR A 43 1.15 2.24 3.15
N ARG A 44 1.88 3.35 2.99
CA ARG A 44 1.96 4.41 4.00
C ARG A 44 0.58 5.04 4.26
N PRO A 45 0.28 5.40 5.52
CA PRO A 45 -0.98 6.03 5.91
C PRO A 45 -1.28 7.33 5.13
N ASP A 46 -0.22 8.09 4.78
CA ASP A 46 -0.31 9.29 3.94
C ASP A 46 -0.98 9.04 2.56
N ASN A 47 -0.96 7.80 2.07
CA ASN A 47 -1.49 7.41 0.78
C ASN A 47 -2.94 6.90 0.84
N LEU A 48 -3.54 6.78 2.03
CA LEU A 48 -4.85 6.14 2.20
C LEU A 48 -5.91 6.73 1.27
N VAL A 49 -6.05 8.06 1.25
CA VAL A 49 -7.05 8.74 0.41
C VAL A 49 -6.84 8.45 -1.08
N ALA A 50 -5.59 8.39 -1.54
CA ALA A 50 -5.28 8.09 -2.94
C ALA A 50 -5.60 6.62 -3.27
N LEU A 51 -5.28 5.70 -2.35
CA LEU A 51 -5.59 4.27 -2.49
C LEU A 51 -7.11 4.02 -2.49
N GLU A 52 -7.87 4.73 -1.65
CA GLU A 52 -9.33 4.61 -1.62
C GLU A 52 -9.96 5.09 -2.92
N ASN A 53 -9.46 6.21 -3.48
CA ASN A 53 -9.88 6.69 -4.79
C ASN A 53 -9.57 5.68 -5.91
N TRP A 54 -8.43 4.98 -5.87
CA TRP A 54 -8.13 3.88 -6.79
C TRP A 54 -9.04 2.67 -6.57
N GLY A 55 -9.34 2.35 -5.31
CA GLY A 55 -10.23 1.27 -4.93
C GLY A 55 -11.66 1.40 -5.47
N LEU A 56 -12.14 2.62 -5.73
CA LEU A 56 -13.45 2.85 -6.36
C LEU A 56 -13.56 2.23 -7.76
N GLY A 57 -12.43 2.10 -8.48
CA GLY A 57 -12.36 1.53 -9.83
C GLY A 57 -11.88 0.07 -9.87
N VAL A 58 -11.73 -0.58 -8.73
CA VAL A 58 -11.02 -1.87 -8.62
C VAL A 58 -11.67 -3.02 -9.42
N GLU A 59 -12.97 -2.95 -9.67
CA GLU A 59 -13.70 -3.93 -10.48
C GLU A 59 -13.29 -3.91 -11.96
N SER A 60 -12.72 -2.80 -12.43
CA SER A 60 -12.20 -2.66 -13.79
C SER A 60 -10.73 -3.10 -13.92
N PHE A 61 -10.07 -3.46 -12.82
CA PHE A 61 -8.67 -3.89 -12.84
C PHE A 61 -8.57 -5.38 -13.23
N ASN A 62 -7.41 -5.77 -13.76
CA ASN A 62 -7.09 -7.20 -13.86
C ASN A 62 -6.96 -7.82 -12.45
N GLU A 63 -7.02 -9.16 -12.36
CA GLU A 63 -7.04 -9.88 -11.08
C GLU A 63 -5.87 -9.49 -10.16
N PHE A 64 -4.66 -9.43 -10.72
CA PHE A 64 -3.45 -9.06 -9.99
C PHE A 64 -3.52 -7.63 -9.42
N ALA A 65 -3.87 -6.64 -10.25
CA ALA A 65 -3.98 -5.25 -9.83
C ALA A 65 -5.12 -5.05 -8.84
N ARG A 66 -6.22 -5.78 -8.99
CA ARG A 66 -7.33 -5.79 -8.04
C ARG A 66 -6.88 -6.31 -6.67
N GLU A 67 -6.27 -7.48 -6.61
CA GLU A 67 -5.80 -8.08 -5.36
C GLU A 67 -4.76 -7.18 -4.68
N SER A 68 -3.79 -6.69 -5.45
CA SER A 68 -2.75 -5.79 -4.95
C SER A 68 -3.35 -4.49 -4.40
N THR A 69 -4.33 -3.89 -5.07
CA THR A 69 -4.98 -2.65 -4.61
C THR A 69 -5.76 -2.88 -3.31
N LEU A 70 -6.52 -3.98 -3.22
CA LEU A 70 -7.27 -4.33 -2.02
C LEU A 70 -6.36 -4.63 -0.84
N ARG A 71 -5.24 -5.32 -1.08
CA ARG A 71 -4.25 -5.62 -0.04
C ARG A 71 -3.54 -4.35 0.44
N ALA A 72 -3.13 -3.48 -0.48
CA ALA A 72 -2.50 -2.21 -0.14
C ALA A 72 -3.44 -1.33 0.70
N LEU A 73 -4.74 -1.31 0.38
CA LEU A 73 -5.77 -0.65 1.17
C LEU A 73 -5.90 -1.23 2.58
N ALA A 74 -5.93 -2.56 2.70
CA ALA A 74 -6.04 -3.23 3.99
C ALA A 74 -4.83 -2.91 4.89
N GLU A 75 -3.61 -2.99 4.37
CA GLU A 75 -2.40 -2.66 5.10
C GLU A 75 -2.33 -1.18 5.48
N CYS A 76 -2.69 -0.29 4.55
CA CYS A 76 -2.72 1.13 4.82
C CYS A 76 -3.72 1.47 5.94
N ARG A 77 -4.91 0.85 5.95
CA ARG A 77 -5.92 1.02 7.01
C ARG A 77 -5.46 0.46 8.34
N ALA A 78 -4.83 -0.71 8.35
CA ALA A 78 -4.26 -1.29 9.56
C ALA A 78 -3.23 -0.34 10.19
N ARG A 79 -2.31 0.19 9.38
CA ARG A 79 -1.29 1.15 9.85
C ARG A 79 -1.88 2.45 10.37
N VAL A 80 -2.95 2.97 9.74
CA VAL A 80 -3.69 4.13 10.26
C VAL A 80 -4.33 3.81 11.60
N ALA A 81 -4.93 2.63 11.77
CA ALA A 81 -5.52 2.21 13.04
C ALA A 81 -4.45 2.10 14.14
N GLU A 82 -3.30 1.50 13.85
CA GLU A 82 -2.16 1.42 14.78
C GLU A 82 -1.63 2.80 15.21
N GLN A 83 -1.63 3.78 14.29
CA GLN A 83 -1.23 5.16 14.59
C GLN A 83 -2.30 5.95 15.35
N ALA A 84 -3.57 5.57 15.21
CA ALA A 84 -4.70 6.16 15.90
C ALA A 84 -4.84 5.67 17.36
N GLU A 85 -4.03 4.71 17.79
CA GLU A 85 -3.92 4.26 19.18
C GLU A 85 -2.68 4.83 19.93
N PRO A 86 -2.49 6.16 20.07
CA PRO A 86 -1.51 6.70 21.00
C PRO A 86 -2.12 6.72 22.41
N GLY A 87 -2.24 5.59 23.11
CA GLY A 87 -2.90 5.63 24.42
C GLY A 87 -3.03 4.39 25.31
N ALA A 88 -2.62 3.19 24.91
CA ALA A 88 -2.52 2.08 25.87
C ALA A 88 -1.21 2.21 26.68
N ALA A 89 -1.10 3.27 27.48
CA ALA A 89 -0.03 3.41 28.47
C ALA A 89 -0.14 2.29 29.52
N PRO A 90 1.01 1.81 30.05
CA PRO A 90 1.13 0.54 30.73
C PRO A 90 0.49 0.53 32.12
N ASP A 91 0.09 -0.67 32.52
CA ASP A 91 -0.25 -1.08 33.87
C ASP A 91 0.62 -0.36 34.93
N THR A 92 -0.03 0.43 35.79
CA THR A 92 0.57 0.85 37.06
C THR A 92 -0.53 0.87 38.11
N ALA A 93 -0.70 -0.26 38.79
CA ALA A 93 -1.29 -0.29 40.12
C ALA A 93 -0.71 -1.50 40.90
N VAL A 94 0.43 -1.28 41.54
CA VAL A 94 0.84 -2.04 42.73
C VAL A 94 1.05 -1.08 43.89
#